data_AF-A0A925N1P7-F1
#
_entry.id   AF-A0A925N1P7-F1
#
_cell.length_a   1.000
_cell.length_b   1.000
_cell.length_c   1.000
_cell.angle_alpha   90.00
_cell.angle_beta   90.00
_cell.angle_gamma   90.00
#
_symmetry.space_group_name_H-M   'P 1'
#
loop_
_entity.id
_entity.type
_entity.pdbx_description
1 polymer ?
#
loop_
_entity_poly.entity_id
_entity_poly.type
_entity_poly.pdbx_seq_one_letter_code
_entity_poly.pdbx_strand_id
1 'polypeptide(L)'
;MTRPLRLLASFLALLFPFAAAAQQQGLEIDIIGGNASALPIAVVPMSYQGSGAAPQTDVARVVREDLARSGQFRGLPEQSMVERPSRGSEIQYPTWRLLKQDFLLVGRVVDAGSGSYKVEYELFDVAKQERLLGFAMTARASAMRDVAHQISDAVYEKILGVRGAFWTRIAYVTATGTGGNSRYALMVADSDGFNPQTVVRSNLPLLSPSWSPDGQKLAYVSFEHNNNSSIYIQNLGTGARERVSSFRGINSAPSFSPDGSRLALTLSRSGNPEIYVMDLGSKALTQVTNQFGIDTEPTWSADGGTLYFTSDRGGRPQIYQASASGGGATRVTFQGSYNASPTVSYDGKKIAVAQGAGNVYRIAMLDRSLGSPRWSTLSPGSLDESPSFAPNASMVLYAAREGRRGVLYAVSADARVRQRLVLADGDVREPAWGPYRQQR
;
A
#
# COMPACT_ATOMS: atom_id res chain seq x y z
N MET A 1 16.28 73.40 -23.53
CA MET A 1 16.89 73.38 -22.18
C MET A 1 15.79 73.70 -21.18
N THR A 2 15.43 72.77 -20.28
CA THR A 2 14.85 72.97 -18.92
C THR A 2 14.19 71.67 -18.40
N ARG A 3 14.63 71.18 -17.23
CA ARG A 3 13.93 70.23 -16.32
C ARG A 3 13.21 71.07 -15.23
N PRO A 4 12.11 70.66 -14.55
CA PRO A 4 12.08 69.67 -13.43
C PRO A 4 10.74 68.85 -13.32
N LEU A 5 10.67 67.62 -12.77
CA LEU A 5 10.65 67.11 -11.37
C LEU A 5 9.28 67.20 -10.61
N ARG A 6 8.74 66.03 -10.18
CA ARG A 6 7.79 65.75 -9.05
C ARG A 6 6.30 66.14 -9.26
N LEU A 7 5.23 65.43 -8.86
CA LEU A 7 4.91 64.38 -7.88
C LEU A 7 3.60 63.69 -8.31
N LEU A 8 3.47 62.37 -8.13
CA LEU A 8 2.30 61.79 -7.43
C LEU A 8 2.68 60.41 -6.88
N ALA A 9 3.07 60.39 -5.61
CA ALA A 9 3.08 59.19 -4.78
C ALA A 9 1.64 58.83 -4.42
N SER A 10 1.30 57.54 -4.49
CA SER A 10 0.37 56.79 -3.60
C SER A 10 -0.25 55.62 -4.37
N PHE A 11 0.37 54.44 -4.28
CA PHE A 11 -0.30 53.13 -4.18
C PHE A 11 0.79 52.06 -4.04
N LEU A 12 1.52 52.12 -2.94
CA LEU A 12 2.43 51.06 -2.48
C LEU A 12 1.88 50.54 -1.16
N ALA A 13 0.83 49.72 -1.23
CA ALA A 13 0.38 48.84 -0.16
C ALA A 13 -0.65 47.86 -0.75
N LEU A 14 -0.48 46.57 -0.46
CA LEU A 14 -1.34 45.42 -0.84
C LEU A 14 -0.94 44.67 -2.13
N LEU A 15 0.32 44.28 -2.22
CA LEU A 15 0.68 42.99 -2.84
C LEU A 15 1.23 42.10 -1.73
N PHE A 16 0.33 41.63 -0.86
CA PHE A 16 0.59 40.39 -0.12
C PHE A 16 0.66 39.27 -1.16
N PRO A 17 1.77 38.53 -1.29
CA PRO A 17 1.70 37.26 -1.97
C PRO A 17 0.80 36.38 -1.12
N PHE A 18 -0.36 36.01 -1.66
CA PHE A 18 -1.08 34.83 -1.20
C PHE A 18 -0.12 33.65 -1.38
N ALA A 19 0.63 33.35 -0.32
CA ALA A 19 1.17 32.01 -0.14
C ALA A 19 -0.05 31.11 -0.14
N ALA A 20 -0.28 30.41 -1.26
CA ALA A 20 -1.18 29.28 -1.30
C ALA A 20 -0.61 28.29 -0.29
N ALA A 21 -1.14 28.31 0.93
CA ALA A 21 -1.01 27.19 1.83
C ALA A 21 -1.61 26.02 1.04
N ALA A 22 -0.75 25.12 0.58
CA ALA A 22 -1.18 23.81 0.15
C ALA A 22 -1.90 23.23 1.37
N GLN A 23 -3.23 23.30 1.36
CA GLN A 23 -4.05 22.56 2.30
C GLN A 23 -3.65 21.11 2.08
N GLN A 24 -2.89 20.55 3.03
CA GLN A 24 -2.76 19.11 3.16
C GLN A 24 -4.19 18.61 3.28
N GLN A 25 -4.73 18.08 2.18
CA GLN A 25 -5.98 17.33 2.26
C GLN A 25 -5.71 16.21 3.25
N GLY A 26 -6.40 16.25 4.40
CA GLY A 26 -6.27 15.24 5.43
C GLY A 26 -6.60 13.86 4.86
N LEU A 27 -6.10 12.81 5.51
CA LEU A 27 -6.57 11.45 5.25
C LEU A 27 -8.09 11.41 5.34
N GLU A 28 -8.76 10.93 4.29
CA GLU A 28 -10.17 10.59 4.32
C GLU A 28 -10.28 9.09 4.63
N ILE A 29 -10.66 8.79 5.88
CA ILE A 29 -10.93 7.42 6.34
C ILE A 29 -12.45 7.28 6.45
N ASP A 30 -13.01 6.44 5.59
CA ASP A 30 -14.41 6.05 5.62
C ASP A 30 -14.57 4.82 6.52
N ILE A 31 -15.22 5.01 7.66
CA ILE A 31 -15.65 3.90 8.52
C ILE A 31 -17.02 3.44 8.02
N ILE A 32 -17.07 2.28 7.39
CA ILE A 32 -18.29 1.72 6.81
C ILE A 32 -19.10 1.06 7.93
N GLY A 33 -20.26 1.66 8.26
CA GLY A 33 -21.26 1.05 9.16
C GLY A 33 -20.94 1.10 10.66
N GLY A 34 -19.88 1.81 11.09
CA GLY A 34 -19.45 1.88 12.49
C GLY A 34 -18.91 0.55 13.00
N ASN A 35 -17.60 0.43 13.22
CA ASN A 35 -17.03 -0.83 13.70
C ASN A 35 -17.23 -1.00 15.22
N ALA A 36 -18.40 -1.49 15.62
CA ALA A 36 -18.70 -1.80 17.02
C ALA A 36 -17.75 -2.85 17.63
N SER A 37 -17.09 -3.66 16.81
CA SER A 37 -16.09 -4.66 17.25
C SER A 37 -14.65 -4.15 17.30
N ALA A 38 -14.39 -2.90 16.93
CA ALA A 38 -13.05 -2.33 17.03
C ALA A 38 -12.64 -2.15 18.50
N LEU A 39 -11.42 -2.59 18.82
CA LEU A 39 -10.86 -2.56 20.17
C LEU A 39 -10.58 -1.10 20.59
N PRO A 40 -11.15 -0.62 21.71
CA PRO A 40 -10.84 0.69 22.27
C PRO A 40 -9.36 0.79 22.68
N ILE A 41 -8.66 1.78 22.13
CA ILE A 41 -7.29 2.09 22.50
C ILE A 41 -7.08 3.61 22.59
N ALA A 42 -6.41 4.05 23.64
CA ALA A 42 -5.89 5.41 23.73
C ALA A 42 -4.40 5.42 23.39
N VAL A 43 -4.00 6.32 22.49
CA VAL A 43 -2.59 6.61 22.21
C VAL A 43 -2.33 8.03 22.67
N VAL A 44 -1.62 8.17 23.79
CA VAL A 44 -1.37 9.46 24.42
C VAL A 44 -0.35 10.26 23.60
N PRO A 45 -0.55 11.58 23.42
CA PRO A 45 0.46 12.43 22.77
C PRO A 45 1.84 12.27 23.42
N MET A 46 2.84 11.92 22.61
CA MET A 46 4.20 11.71 23.07
C MET A 46 4.93 13.04 23.11
N SER A 47 5.08 13.61 24.31
CA SER A 47 5.77 14.88 24.49
C SER A 47 7.26 14.79 24.13
N TYR A 48 7.78 15.86 23.53
CA TYR A 48 9.21 15.99 23.27
C TYR A 48 9.95 16.52 24.50
N GLN A 49 11.07 15.89 24.84
CA GLN A 49 11.92 16.19 25.98
C GLN A 49 13.36 16.41 25.47
N GLY A 50 13.73 17.68 25.30
CA GLY A 50 15.05 18.06 24.85
C GLY A 50 15.20 19.56 24.69
N SER A 51 16.43 20.04 24.62
CA SER A 51 16.75 21.46 24.37
C SER A 51 16.81 21.80 22.88
N GLY A 52 16.97 20.81 22.01
CA GLY A 52 16.95 20.98 20.55
C GLY A 52 15.54 21.18 19.98
N ALA A 53 15.45 21.30 18.65
CA ALA A 53 14.16 21.33 17.96
C ALA A 53 13.45 19.97 18.08
N ALA A 54 12.13 19.99 18.30
CA ALA A 54 11.32 18.78 18.24
C ALA A 54 11.30 18.19 16.81
N PRO A 55 11.13 16.87 16.63
CA PRO A 55 10.98 16.30 15.30
C PRO A 55 9.71 16.82 14.63
N GLN A 56 9.75 17.02 13.31
CA GLN A 56 8.57 17.43 12.54
C GLN A 56 7.46 16.37 12.55
N THR A 57 7.82 15.10 12.75
CA THR A 57 6.86 13.99 12.82
C THR A 57 6.26 13.90 14.22
N ASP A 58 4.95 14.04 14.30
CA ASP A 58 4.17 13.64 15.47
C ASP A 58 4.00 12.11 15.47
N VAL A 59 4.81 11.43 16.27
CA VAL A 59 4.83 9.96 16.36
C VAL A 59 3.49 9.42 16.85
N ALA A 60 2.92 10.02 17.89
CA ALA A 60 1.67 9.55 18.48
C ALA A 60 0.51 9.67 17.48
N ARG A 61 0.47 10.76 16.71
CA ARG A 61 -0.53 10.94 15.65
C ARG A 61 -0.40 9.88 14.55
N VAL A 62 0.81 9.58 14.08
CA VAL A 62 1.01 8.54 13.05
C VAL A 62 0.57 7.17 13.59
N VAL A 63 0.87 6.84 14.85
CA VAL A 63 0.38 5.59 15.48
C VAL A 63 -1.14 5.57 15.59
N ARG A 64 -1.79 6.67 16.02
CA ARG A 64 -3.26 6.79 16.04
C ARG A 64 -3.86 6.56 14.67
N GLU A 65 -3.27 7.19 13.65
CA GLU A 65 -3.71 7.05 12.28
C GLU A 65 -3.57 5.59 11.84
N ASP A 66 -2.37 4.97 11.92
CA ASP A 66 -2.13 3.54 11.59
C ASP A 66 -3.18 2.60 12.17
N LEU A 67 -3.36 2.65 13.50
CA LEU A 67 -4.29 1.76 14.19
C LEU A 67 -5.74 1.98 13.72
N ALA A 68 -6.16 3.23 13.51
CA ALA A 68 -7.49 3.54 13.02
C ALA A 68 -7.74 3.01 11.59
N ARG A 69 -6.78 3.17 10.66
CA ARG A 69 -6.95 2.72 9.25
C ARG A 69 -6.93 1.19 9.10
N SER A 70 -6.41 0.47 10.10
CA SER A 70 -6.53 -0.99 10.15
C SER A 70 -7.97 -1.47 10.34
N GLY A 71 -8.84 -0.59 10.85
CA GLY A 71 -10.20 -0.90 11.26
C GLY A 71 -10.33 -1.76 12.50
N GLN A 72 -9.25 -2.31 13.06
CA GLN A 72 -9.30 -3.17 14.25
C GLN A 72 -9.36 -2.38 15.56
N PHE A 73 -9.05 -1.08 15.51
CA PHE A 73 -8.94 -0.23 16.69
C PHE A 73 -9.84 1.00 16.60
N ARG A 74 -10.41 1.39 17.74
CA ARG A 74 -11.13 2.64 17.91
C ARG A 74 -10.34 3.54 18.86
N GLY A 75 -9.69 4.54 18.27
CA GLY A 75 -8.91 5.53 19.00
C GLY A 75 -9.77 6.46 19.87
N LEU A 76 -9.28 6.80 21.06
CA LEU A 76 -9.81 7.94 21.83
C LEU A 76 -9.27 9.26 21.25
N PRO A 77 -10.13 10.24 20.89
CA PRO A 77 -9.67 11.56 20.45
C PRO A 77 -8.89 12.30 21.54
N GLU A 78 -7.86 13.05 21.16
CA GLU A 78 -6.99 13.77 22.11
C GLU A 78 -7.74 14.79 22.97
N GLN A 79 -8.81 15.40 22.44
CA GLN A 79 -9.62 16.37 23.18
C GLN A 79 -10.46 15.71 24.28
N SER A 80 -10.68 14.38 24.18
CA SER A 80 -11.40 13.58 25.16
C SER A 80 -10.48 12.99 26.24
N MET A 81 -9.16 13.19 26.14
CA MET A 81 -8.20 12.73 27.14
C MET A 81 -8.11 13.72 28.30
N VAL A 82 -8.44 13.26 29.51
CA VAL A 82 -8.40 14.09 30.72
C VAL A 82 -7.02 14.11 31.41
N GLU A 83 -6.16 13.15 31.07
CA GLU A 83 -4.77 13.08 31.52
C GLU A 83 -3.85 12.63 30.38
N ARG A 84 -2.56 12.97 30.47
CA ARG A 84 -1.55 12.69 29.43
C ARG A 84 -0.25 12.11 30.03
N PRO A 85 -0.30 10.91 30.61
CA PRO A 85 0.88 10.25 31.17
C PRO A 85 1.90 9.97 30.07
N SER A 86 3.17 10.22 30.39
CA SER A 86 4.32 9.97 29.50
C SER A 86 5.03 8.65 29.80
N ARG A 87 4.71 8.02 30.95
CA ARG A 87 5.30 6.77 31.43
C ARG A 87 4.29 5.92 32.18
N GLY A 88 4.55 4.62 32.29
CA GLY A 88 3.70 3.69 33.03
C GLY A 88 3.40 4.08 34.48
N SER A 89 4.37 4.62 35.20
CA SER A 89 4.23 5.02 36.61
C SER A 89 3.26 6.17 36.85
N GLU A 90 2.89 6.91 35.80
CA GLU A 90 1.99 8.08 35.87
C GLU A 90 0.52 7.71 35.61
N ILE A 91 0.25 6.48 35.14
CA ILE A 91 -1.07 6.06 34.67
C ILE A 91 -2.05 5.92 35.84
N GLN A 92 -3.19 6.61 35.76
CA GLN A 92 -4.32 6.40 36.65
C GLN A 92 -5.35 5.47 35.98
N TYR A 93 -5.19 4.15 36.14
CA TYR A 93 -6.07 3.16 35.49
C TYR A 93 -7.58 3.41 35.67
N PRO A 94 -8.10 3.86 36.84
CA PRO A 94 -9.51 4.18 36.98
C PRO A 94 -10.02 5.21 35.95
N THR A 95 -9.21 6.21 35.62
CA THR A 95 -9.53 7.22 34.60
C THR A 95 -9.78 6.60 33.24
N TRP A 96 -8.89 5.71 32.80
CA TRP A 96 -8.98 5.07 31.48
C TRP A 96 -10.12 4.04 31.39
N ARG A 97 -10.46 3.37 32.51
CA ARG A 97 -11.67 2.54 32.58
C ARG A 97 -12.94 3.36 32.44
N LEU A 98 -13.01 4.53 33.08
CA LEU A 98 -14.16 5.44 32.92
C LEU A 98 -14.29 5.93 31.48
N LEU A 99 -13.17 6.14 30.79
CA LEU A 99 -13.12 6.46 29.36
C LEU A 99 -13.35 5.24 28.44
N LYS A 100 -13.62 4.06 29.00
CA LYS A 100 -13.91 2.80 28.29
C LYS A 100 -12.79 2.40 27.32
N GLN A 101 -11.54 2.55 27.75
CA GLN A 101 -10.37 2.12 27.00
C GLN A 101 -9.90 0.76 27.50
N ASP A 102 -9.69 -0.18 26.57
CA ASP A 102 -9.17 -1.52 26.89
C ASP A 102 -7.64 -1.48 26.92
N PHE A 103 -7.04 -0.72 25.99
CA PHE A 103 -5.60 -0.56 25.85
C PHE A 103 -5.17 0.91 25.96
N LEU A 104 -3.96 1.12 26.47
CA LEU A 104 -3.34 2.43 26.59
C LEU A 104 -1.88 2.38 26.13
N LEU A 105 -1.54 3.20 25.13
CA LEU A 105 -0.19 3.43 24.67
C LEU A 105 0.29 4.80 25.17
N VAL A 106 1.35 4.81 25.98
CA VAL A 106 2.02 6.01 26.47
C VAL A 106 3.44 6.06 25.94
N GLY A 107 4.04 7.24 25.94
CA GLY A 107 5.42 7.37 25.56
C GLY A 107 5.89 8.82 25.51
N ARG A 108 7.12 8.99 25.05
CA ARG A 108 7.80 10.27 24.94
C ARG A 108 8.90 10.23 23.89
N VAL A 109 9.21 11.39 23.34
CA VAL A 109 10.31 11.57 22.41
C VAL A 109 11.42 12.32 23.15
N VAL A 110 12.61 11.77 23.18
CA VAL A 110 13.77 12.35 23.87
C VAL A 110 14.82 12.75 22.83
N ASP A 111 15.46 13.91 23.02
CA ASP A 111 16.64 14.28 22.24
C ASP A 111 17.79 13.28 22.53
N ALA A 112 18.31 12.65 21.49
CA ALA A 112 19.40 11.68 21.59
C ALA A 112 20.74 12.26 21.09
N GLY A 113 20.81 13.56 20.82
CA GLY A 113 21.99 14.24 20.31
C GLY A 113 22.21 14.01 18.81
N SER A 114 23.05 14.85 18.21
CA SER A 114 23.50 14.72 16.80
C SER A 114 22.34 14.60 15.78
N GLY A 115 21.20 15.27 16.03
CA GLY A 115 20.03 15.25 15.17
C GLY A 115 19.22 13.94 15.22
N SER A 116 19.46 13.11 16.24
CA SER A 116 18.72 11.88 16.51
C SER A 116 17.76 12.05 17.67
N TYR A 117 16.69 11.27 17.64
CA TYR A 117 15.66 11.22 18.68
C TYR A 117 15.52 9.78 19.15
N LYS A 118 15.19 9.61 20.43
CA LYS A 118 14.84 8.34 21.04
C LYS A 118 13.36 8.37 21.40
N VAL A 119 12.58 7.50 20.79
CA VAL A 119 11.17 7.29 21.16
C VAL A 119 11.09 6.16 22.17
N GLU A 120 10.59 6.46 23.36
CA GLU A 120 10.28 5.46 24.38
C GLU A 120 8.77 5.30 24.45
N TYR A 121 8.28 4.05 24.43
CA TYR A 121 6.86 3.77 24.49
C TYR A 121 6.55 2.51 25.29
N GLU A 122 5.36 2.47 25.88
CA GLU A 122 4.86 1.38 26.69
C GLU A 122 3.37 1.16 26.41
N LEU A 123 2.97 -0.10 26.22
CA LEU A 123 1.58 -0.50 25.97
C LEU A 123 1.04 -1.24 27.20
N PHE A 124 -0.17 -0.89 27.62
CA PHE A 124 -0.82 -1.45 28.80
C PHE A 124 -2.20 -2.03 28.49
N ASP A 125 -2.55 -3.09 29.21
CA ASP A 125 -3.92 -3.58 29.41
C ASP A 125 -4.52 -2.82 30.61
N VAL A 126 -5.57 -2.05 30.37
CA VAL A 126 -6.16 -1.15 31.38
C VAL A 126 -6.92 -1.92 32.47
N ALA A 127 -7.56 -3.04 32.10
CA ALA A 127 -8.32 -3.86 33.03
C ALA A 127 -7.37 -4.59 33.98
N LYS A 128 -6.35 -5.24 33.42
CA LYS A 128 -5.34 -6.00 34.19
C LYS A 128 -4.31 -5.13 34.89
N GLN A 129 -4.19 -3.86 34.50
CA GLN A 129 -3.15 -2.95 34.98
C GLN A 129 -1.74 -3.46 34.70
N GLU A 130 -1.57 -4.10 33.54
CA GLU A 130 -0.37 -4.82 33.19
C GLU A 130 0.29 -4.19 31.97
N ARG A 131 1.63 -4.05 32.03
CA ARG A 131 2.42 -3.65 30.87
C ARG A 131 2.56 -4.84 29.92
N LEU A 132 2.01 -4.71 28.72
CA LEU A 132 2.08 -5.72 27.67
C LEU A 132 3.42 -5.69 26.92
N LEU A 133 3.96 -4.51 26.67
CA LEU A 133 5.30 -4.29 26.10
C LEU A 133 5.84 -2.90 26.46
N GLY A 134 7.15 -2.73 26.30
CA GLY A 134 7.81 -1.43 26.43
C GLY A 134 9.19 -1.46 25.79
N PHE A 135 9.45 -0.50 24.90
CA PHE A 135 10.67 -0.45 24.10
C PHE A 135 11.16 0.99 23.90
N ALA A 136 12.40 1.11 23.41
CA ALA A 136 12.97 2.37 22.97
C ALA A 136 13.59 2.22 21.59
N MET A 137 13.38 3.21 20.72
CA MET A 137 13.89 3.22 19.35
C MET A 137 14.60 4.55 19.08
N THR A 138 15.83 4.49 18.58
CA THR A 138 16.60 5.68 18.21
C THR A 138 16.63 5.84 16.70
N ALA A 139 16.30 7.03 16.20
CA ALA A 139 16.30 7.33 14.78
C ALA A 139 16.65 8.79 14.50
N ARG A 140 17.10 9.07 13.27
CA ARG A 140 17.25 10.45 12.79
C ARG A 140 15.89 11.09 12.54
N ALA A 141 15.85 12.42 12.48
CA ALA A 141 14.65 13.20 12.15
C ALA A 141 13.86 12.66 10.95
N SER A 142 14.56 12.27 9.87
CA SER A 142 13.98 11.77 8.62
C SER A 142 13.32 10.39 8.73
N ALA A 143 13.64 9.62 9.76
CA ALA A 143 13.15 8.26 9.97
C ALA A 143 12.10 8.17 11.10
N MET A 144 11.61 9.30 11.61
CA MET A 144 10.65 9.29 12.71
C MET A 144 9.29 8.69 12.33
N ARG A 145 8.89 8.78 11.04
CA ARG A 145 7.72 8.06 10.53
C ARG A 145 7.93 6.55 10.50
N ASP A 146 9.12 6.10 10.09
CA ASP A 146 9.50 4.67 10.15
C ASP A 146 9.42 4.13 11.58
N VAL A 147 9.81 4.93 12.57
CA VAL A 147 9.66 4.56 13.99
C VAL A 147 8.19 4.45 14.38
N ALA A 148 7.36 5.44 14.02
CA ALA A 148 5.94 5.42 14.34
C ALA A 148 5.25 4.17 13.75
N HIS A 149 5.48 3.85 12.48
CA HIS A 149 4.91 2.65 11.86
C HIS A 149 5.37 1.35 12.53
N GLN A 150 6.63 1.26 12.97
CA GLN A 150 7.13 0.09 13.70
C GLN A 150 6.50 -0.03 15.10
N ILE A 151 6.23 1.09 15.77
CA ILE A 151 5.47 1.10 17.04
C ILE A 151 4.05 0.57 16.79
N SER A 152 3.38 1.05 15.74
CA SER A 152 2.06 0.57 15.34
C SER A 152 2.06 -0.93 15.05
N ASP A 153 3.07 -1.44 14.34
CA ASP A 153 3.21 -2.87 14.04
C ASP A 153 3.37 -3.69 15.33
N ALA A 154 4.21 -3.23 16.26
CA ALA A 154 4.41 -3.89 17.55
C ALA A 154 3.15 -3.90 18.42
N VAL A 155 2.40 -2.79 18.46
CA VAL A 155 1.12 -2.69 19.19
C VAL A 155 0.07 -3.60 18.57
N TYR A 156 -0.07 -3.56 17.25
CA TYR A 156 -1.02 -4.38 16.50
C TYR A 156 -0.74 -5.88 16.71
N GLU A 157 0.51 -6.30 16.57
CA GLU A 157 0.91 -7.69 16.76
C GLU A 157 0.72 -8.15 18.21
N LYS A 158 1.05 -7.29 19.19
CA LYS A 158 0.89 -7.67 20.60
C LYS A 158 -0.57 -7.89 21.00
N ILE A 159 -1.49 -7.10 20.44
CA ILE A 159 -2.92 -7.17 20.77
C ILE A 159 -3.62 -8.26 19.95
N LEU A 160 -3.32 -8.38 18.66
CA LEU A 160 -4.07 -9.23 17.72
C LEU A 160 -3.37 -10.57 17.41
N GLY A 161 -2.09 -10.72 17.77
CA GLY A 161 -1.31 -11.93 17.48
C GLY A 161 -0.92 -12.09 16.01
N VAL A 162 -1.09 -11.05 15.20
CA VAL A 162 -0.76 -11.04 13.76
C VAL A 162 0.13 -9.85 13.48
N ARG A 163 1.22 -10.06 12.74
CA ARG A 163 2.17 -8.99 12.39
C ARG A 163 1.48 -7.84 11.65
N GLY A 164 1.69 -6.61 12.13
CA GLY A 164 1.21 -5.39 11.47
C GLY A 164 1.92 -5.13 10.14
N ALA A 165 1.24 -4.42 9.22
CA ALA A 165 1.75 -4.08 7.90
C ALA A 165 1.89 -2.56 7.69
N PHE A 166 2.00 -1.77 8.76
CA PHE A 166 2.12 -0.31 8.67
C PHE A 166 3.51 0.09 8.18
N TRP A 167 4.56 -0.59 8.63
CA TRP A 167 5.93 -0.38 8.16
C TRP A 167 6.22 -1.15 6.87
N THR A 168 5.35 -0.96 5.88
CA THR A 168 5.49 -1.45 4.51
C THR A 168 5.47 -0.28 3.54
N ARG A 169 5.60 -0.56 2.25
CA ARG A 169 5.55 0.44 1.18
C ARG A 169 4.56 0.02 0.11
N ILE A 170 4.11 0.97 -0.68
CA ILE A 170 3.31 0.73 -1.87
C ILE A 170 4.06 1.25 -3.09
N ALA A 171 3.87 0.58 -4.23
CA ALA A 171 4.26 1.09 -5.54
C ALA A 171 3.00 1.44 -6.32
N TYR A 172 3.08 2.45 -7.18
CA TYR A 172 1.99 2.88 -8.05
C TYR A 172 2.52 3.68 -9.23
N VAL A 173 1.72 3.82 -10.27
CA VAL A 173 2.06 4.63 -11.44
C VAL A 173 1.24 5.92 -11.41
N THR A 174 1.90 7.06 -11.62
CA THR A 174 1.23 8.33 -11.91
C THR A 174 1.28 8.61 -13.40
N ALA A 175 0.20 9.16 -13.93
CA ALA A 175 0.11 9.68 -15.29
C ALA A 175 -0.33 11.14 -15.26
N THR A 176 0.41 12.00 -15.96
CA THR A 176 0.07 13.43 -16.12
C THR A 176 0.11 13.80 -17.60
N GLY A 177 -0.60 14.87 -17.98
CA GLY A 177 -0.73 15.27 -19.38
C GLY A 177 -1.67 14.35 -20.19
N THR A 178 -1.88 14.69 -21.45
CA THR A 178 -2.79 13.96 -22.36
C THR A 178 -2.12 13.71 -23.72
N GLY A 179 -2.49 12.62 -24.38
CA GLY A 179 -1.99 12.25 -25.71
C GLY A 179 -0.46 12.13 -25.75
N GLY A 180 0.18 12.73 -26.76
CA GLY A 180 1.64 12.73 -26.90
C GLY A 180 2.41 13.48 -25.80
N ASN A 181 1.72 14.27 -24.98
CA ASN A 181 2.31 14.99 -23.84
C ASN A 181 2.19 14.22 -22.53
N SER A 182 1.69 12.98 -22.55
CA SER A 182 1.61 12.17 -21.36
C SER A 182 2.99 11.87 -20.77
N ARG A 183 3.07 11.90 -19.46
CA ARG A 183 4.25 11.56 -18.66
C ARG A 183 3.85 10.57 -17.58
N TYR A 184 4.62 9.50 -17.47
CA TYR A 184 4.39 8.43 -16.53
C TYR A 184 5.54 8.38 -15.53
N ALA A 185 5.23 8.09 -14.27
CA ALA A 185 6.24 7.82 -13.27
C ALA A 185 5.83 6.61 -12.42
N LEU A 186 6.76 5.68 -12.23
CA LEU A 186 6.64 4.65 -11.20
C LEU A 186 7.10 5.28 -9.88
N MET A 187 6.22 5.23 -8.89
CA MET A 187 6.41 5.83 -7.58
C MET A 187 6.43 4.75 -6.51
N VAL A 188 7.12 5.03 -5.41
CA VAL A 188 7.08 4.27 -4.16
C VAL A 188 6.77 5.21 -3.02
N ALA A 189 5.86 4.84 -2.12
CA ALA A 189 5.52 5.59 -0.92
C ALA A 189 5.41 4.64 0.28
N ASP A 190 5.34 5.20 1.49
CA ASP A 190 4.95 4.45 2.69
C ASP A 190 3.53 3.89 2.52
N SER A 191 3.16 2.89 3.33
CA SER A 191 1.87 2.20 3.20
C SER A 191 0.63 3.12 3.31
N ASP A 192 0.80 4.30 3.89
CA ASP A 192 -0.22 5.33 4.03
C ASP A 192 -0.12 6.47 2.99
N GLY A 193 0.76 6.33 2.00
CA GLY A 193 0.94 7.27 0.89
C GLY A 193 1.94 8.40 1.16
N PHE A 194 2.53 8.49 2.36
CA PHE A 194 3.54 9.49 2.66
C PHE A 194 4.91 9.15 2.06
N ASN A 195 5.81 10.14 2.07
CA ASN A 195 7.17 10.01 1.56
C ASN A 195 7.27 9.45 0.12
N PRO A 196 6.49 9.97 -0.85
CA PRO A 196 6.54 9.45 -2.22
C PRO A 196 7.89 9.75 -2.87
N GLN A 197 8.45 8.74 -3.53
CA GLN A 197 9.72 8.79 -4.25
C GLN A 197 9.52 8.26 -5.67
N THR A 198 10.11 8.95 -6.65
CA THR A 198 10.10 8.48 -8.04
C THR A 198 11.17 7.42 -8.24
N VAL A 199 10.77 6.24 -8.73
CA VAL A 199 11.66 5.15 -9.14
C VAL A 199 12.16 5.35 -10.56
N VAL A 200 11.24 5.64 -11.49
CA VAL A 200 11.57 5.89 -12.91
C VAL A 200 10.51 6.79 -13.53
N ARG A 201 10.91 7.59 -14.53
CA ARG A 201 10.01 8.41 -15.35
C ARG A 201 10.09 7.94 -16.79
N SER A 202 8.96 8.04 -17.49
CA SER A 202 8.86 7.69 -18.90
C SER A 202 7.89 8.61 -19.65
N ASN A 203 8.14 8.78 -20.95
CA ASN A 203 7.19 9.39 -21.88
C ASN A 203 6.19 8.37 -22.44
N LEU A 204 6.38 7.08 -22.13
CA LEU A 204 5.51 5.99 -22.53
C LEU A 204 4.95 5.29 -21.28
N PRO A 205 3.85 4.51 -21.41
CA PRO A 205 3.23 3.86 -20.27
C PRO A 205 4.19 3.00 -19.45
N LEU A 206 4.00 3.03 -18.14
CA LEU A 206 4.58 2.10 -17.18
C LEU A 206 3.40 1.33 -16.57
N LEU A 207 3.48 -0.01 -16.50
CA LEU A 207 2.35 -0.84 -16.06
C LEU A 207 2.81 -1.94 -15.09
N SER A 208 1.86 -2.43 -14.30
CA SER A 208 1.95 -3.67 -13.51
C SER A 208 3.25 -3.78 -12.69
N PRO A 209 3.53 -2.84 -11.76
CA PRO A 209 4.67 -2.98 -10.88
C PRO A 209 4.49 -4.20 -9.96
N SER A 210 5.57 -4.91 -9.70
CA SER A 210 5.61 -6.07 -8.81
C SER A 210 6.84 -6.03 -7.92
N TRP A 211 6.63 -6.18 -6.62
CA TRP A 211 7.70 -6.19 -5.63
C TRP A 211 8.42 -7.53 -5.61
N SER A 212 9.74 -7.48 -5.57
CA SER A 212 10.55 -8.61 -5.10
C SER A 212 10.26 -8.88 -3.61
N PRO A 213 10.34 -10.14 -3.14
CA PRO A 213 9.96 -10.50 -1.77
C PRO A 213 10.85 -9.88 -0.69
N ASP A 214 12.08 -9.47 -1.05
CA ASP A 214 13.00 -8.73 -0.17
C ASP A 214 12.69 -7.22 -0.10
N GLY A 215 11.76 -6.73 -0.94
CA GLY A 215 11.39 -5.32 -1.04
C GLY A 215 12.45 -4.42 -1.66
N GLN A 216 13.51 -4.96 -2.26
CA GLN A 216 14.64 -4.18 -2.78
C GLN A 216 14.55 -3.86 -4.27
N LYS A 217 13.70 -4.60 -5.01
CA LYS A 217 13.53 -4.46 -6.46
C LYS A 217 12.06 -4.36 -6.84
N LEU A 218 11.79 -3.63 -7.92
CA LEU A 218 10.50 -3.62 -8.62
C LEU A 218 10.67 -4.16 -10.04
N ALA A 219 9.83 -5.13 -10.41
CA ALA A 219 9.60 -5.49 -11.80
C ALA A 219 8.46 -4.63 -12.34
N TYR A 220 8.52 -4.21 -13.61
CA TYR A 220 7.45 -3.44 -14.25
C TYR A 220 7.54 -3.53 -15.76
N VAL A 221 6.43 -3.23 -16.43
CA VAL A 221 6.35 -3.14 -17.89
C VAL A 221 6.70 -1.72 -18.34
N SER A 222 7.47 -1.60 -19.41
CA SER A 222 7.76 -0.34 -20.09
C SER A 222 7.76 -0.53 -21.60
N PHE A 223 7.35 0.51 -22.32
CA PHE A 223 7.30 0.53 -23.79
C PHE A 223 8.47 1.31 -24.42
N GLU A 224 9.45 1.74 -23.62
CA GLU A 224 10.59 2.56 -24.06
C GLU A 224 11.49 1.89 -25.10
N HIS A 225 11.42 0.57 -25.22
CA HIS A 225 12.23 -0.18 -26.17
C HIS A 225 11.43 -0.49 -27.43
N ASN A 226 11.70 0.22 -28.52
CA ASN A 226 11.09 0.02 -29.84
C ASN A 226 9.55 0.07 -29.82
N ASN A 227 8.94 0.81 -28.89
CA ASN A 227 7.49 0.83 -28.65
C ASN A 227 6.87 -0.56 -28.38
N ASN A 228 7.69 -1.53 -27.96
CA ASN A 228 7.27 -2.88 -27.60
C ASN A 228 7.23 -3.04 -26.08
N SER A 229 6.22 -3.74 -25.56
CA SER A 229 6.15 -4.06 -24.14
C SER A 229 7.37 -4.89 -23.74
N SER A 230 8.13 -4.40 -22.76
CA SER A 230 9.31 -5.05 -22.21
C SER A 230 9.25 -5.02 -20.69
N ILE A 231 9.72 -6.08 -20.03
CA ILE A 231 9.76 -6.16 -18.57
C ILE A 231 11.15 -5.74 -18.10
N TYR A 232 11.18 -4.83 -17.15
CA TYR A 232 12.38 -4.38 -16.47
C TYR A 232 12.33 -4.77 -15.00
N ILE A 233 13.48 -5.05 -14.41
CA ILE A 233 13.68 -5.12 -12.95
C ILE A 233 14.61 -3.99 -12.55
N GLN A 234 14.22 -3.21 -11.56
CA GLN A 234 15.01 -2.09 -11.06
C GLN A 234 15.26 -2.22 -9.56
N ASN A 235 16.53 -2.04 -9.16
CA ASN A 235 16.95 -1.98 -7.77
C ASN A 235 16.66 -0.58 -7.20
N LEU A 236 15.96 -0.52 -6.06
CA LEU A 236 15.51 0.72 -5.45
C LEU A 236 16.62 1.46 -4.69
N GLY A 237 17.64 0.74 -4.21
CA GLY A 237 18.77 1.33 -3.50
C GLY A 237 19.84 1.90 -4.44
N THR A 238 20.13 1.23 -5.55
CA THR A 238 21.19 1.65 -6.49
C THR A 238 20.65 2.37 -7.73
N GLY A 239 19.36 2.23 -8.03
CA GLY A 239 18.77 2.70 -9.28
C GLY A 239 19.12 1.82 -10.50
N ALA A 240 19.92 0.76 -10.32
CA ALA A 240 20.31 -0.13 -11.41
C ALA A 240 19.08 -0.79 -12.04
N ARG A 241 19.03 -0.80 -13.38
CA ARG A 241 17.89 -1.26 -14.17
C ARG A 241 18.34 -2.33 -15.17
N GLU A 242 17.66 -3.47 -15.18
CA GLU A 242 17.89 -4.60 -16.08
C GLU A 242 16.64 -4.85 -16.91
N ARG A 243 16.78 -5.06 -18.23
CA ARG A 243 15.70 -5.56 -19.08
C ARG A 243 15.72 -7.08 -19.05
N VAL A 244 14.68 -7.70 -18.51
CA VAL A 244 14.62 -9.16 -18.31
C VAL A 244 13.81 -9.88 -19.39
N SER A 245 12.86 -9.21 -20.03
CA SER A 245 12.07 -9.80 -21.12
C SER A 245 11.73 -8.78 -22.20
N SER A 246 11.91 -9.15 -23.47
CA SER A 246 11.61 -8.31 -24.64
C SER A 246 11.36 -9.14 -25.90
N PHE A 247 10.61 -10.24 -25.79
CA PHE A 247 10.20 -11.04 -26.95
C PHE A 247 9.28 -10.25 -27.88
N ARG A 248 9.16 -10.67 -29.14
CA ARG A 248 8.14 -10.11 -30.05
C ARG A 248 6.74 -10.34 -29.47
N GLY A 249 5.92 -9.30 -29.46
CA GLY A 249 4.57 -9.34 -28.90
C GLY A 249 4.51 -8.90 -27.43
N ILE A 250 3.49 -9.37 -26.72
CA ILE A 250 3.20 -8.96 -25.34
C ILE A 250 4.26 -9.56 -24.41
N ASN A 251 4.81 -8.70 -23.54
CA ASN A 251 5.60 -9.07 -22.37
C ASN A 251 5.04 -8.24 -21.20
N SER A 252 4.22 -8.84 -20.35
CA SER A 252 3.48 -8.09 -19.34
C SER A 252 3.27 -8.86 -18.03
N ALA A 253 2.61 -8.19 -17.08
CA ALA A 253 2.18 -8.73 -15.80
C ALA A 253 3.27 -9.54 -15.05
N PRO A 254 4.43 -8.95 -14.77
CA PRO A 254 5.46 -9.62 -14.00
C PRO A 254 4.99 -9.89 -12.57
N SER A 255 5.35 -11.04 -12.01
CA SER A 255 5.09 -11.40 -10.61
C SER A 255 6.25 -12.23 -10.05
N PHE A 256 6.95 -11.70 -9.04
CA PHE A 256 8.05 -12.42 -8.40
C PHE A 256 7.54 -13.63 -7.63
N SER A 257 8.28 -14.74 -7.70
CA SER A 257 8.06 -15.85 -6.80
C SER A 257 8.36 -15.46 -5.35
N PRO A 258 7.75 -16.11 -4.34
CA PRO A 258 7.98 -15.80 -2.93
C PRO A 258 9.44 -15.96 -2.48
N ASP A 259 10.20 -16.84 -3.15
CA ASP A 259 11.63 -17.05 -2.92
C ASP A 259 12.55 -16.07 -3.68
N GLY A 260 11.98 -15.26 -4.59
CA GLY A 260 12.70 -14.25 -5.38
C GLY A 260 13.57 -14.81 -6.51
N SER A 261 13.57 -16.13 -6.74
CA SER A 261 14.40 -16.79 -7.75
C SER A 261 13.77 -16.79 -9.15
N ARG A 262 12.45 -16.66 -9.24
CA ARG A 262 11.68 -16.78 -10.47
C ARG A 262 10.76 -15.57 -10.68
N LEU A 263 10.36 -15.37 -11.92
CA LEU A 263 9.40 -14.35 -12.34
C LEU A 263 8.32 -15.03 -13.19
N ALA A 264 7.08 -15.04 -12.73
CA ALA A 264 5.94 -15.34 -13.60
C ALA A 264 5.63 -14.12 -14.46
N LEU A 265 5.26 -14.34 -15.72
CA LEU A 265 4.96 -13.27 -16.66
C LEU A 265 4.02 -13.77 -17.77
N THR A 266 3.32 -12.83 -18.40
CA THR A 266 2.53 -13.09 -19.60
C THR A 266 3.40 -12.85 -20.84
N LEU A 267 3.50 -13.85 -21.72
CA LEU A 267 4.13 -13.71 -23.03
C LEU A 267 3.19 -14.14 -24.15
N SER A 268 3.11 -13.37 -25.24
CA SER A 268 2.39 -13.79 -26.45
C SER A 268 3.31 -14.42 -27.52
N ARG A 269 4.49 -14.89 -27.13
CA ARG A 269 5.53 -15.38 -28.05
C ARG A 269 5.14 -16.67 -28.79
N SER A 270 4.14 -17.39 -28.28
CA SER A 270 3.60 -18.64 -28.83
C SER A 270 2.37 -18.41 -29.74
N GLY A 271 1.94 -17.16 -29.94
CA GLY A 271 0.80 -16.81 -30.81
C GLY A 271 -0.30 -16.04 -30.08
N ASN A 272 -0.67 -16.53 -28.90
CA ASN A 272 -1.62 -15.91 -27.95
C ASN A 272 -0.92 -15.68 -26.58
N PRO A 273 -1.45 -14.79 -25.72
CA PRO A 273 -0.92 -14.59 -24.37
C PRO A 273 -1.04 -15.86 -23.52
N GLU A 274 0.10 -16.29 -22.99
CA GLU A 274 0.23 -17.46 -22.12
C GLU A 274 1.07 -17.10 -20.88
N ILE A 275 0.92 -17.89 -19.82
CA ILE A 275 1.72 -17.77 -18.60
C ILE A 275 3.04 -18.51 -18.77
N TYR A 276 4.13 -17.81 -18.48
CA TYR A 276 5.47 -18.36 -18.40
C TYR A 276 6.07 -18.10 -17.02
N VAL A 277 7.00 -18.96 -16.63
CA VAL A 277 7.87 -18.76 -15.47
C VAL A 277 9.31 -18.66 -15.98
N MET A 278 9.97 -17.55 -15.68
CA MET A 278 11.38 -17.30 -15.96
C MET A 278 12.21 -17.55 -14.71
N ASP A 279 13.26 -18.35 -14.81
CA ASP A 279 14.32 -18.41 -13.82
C ASP A 279 15.21 -17.16 -13.95
N LEU A 280 15.38 -16.38 -12.88
CA LEU A 280 16.05 -15.08 -12.97
C LEU A 280 17.58 -15.18 -13.13
N GLY A 281 18.18 -16.30 -12.72
CA GLY A 281 19.63 -16.54 -12.85
C GLY A 281 20.02 -17.00 -14.24
N SER A 282 19.38 -18.06 -14.73
CA SER A 282 19.65 -18.67 -16.04
C SER A 282 18.88 -18.04 -17.20
N LYS A 283 17.82 -17.27 -16.90
CA LYS A 283 16.84 -16.76 -17.88
C LYS A 283 16.05 -17.86 -18.62
N ALA A 284 16.12 -19.10 -18.15
CA ALA A 284 15.34 -20.21 -18.70
C ALA A 284 13.84 -19.95 -18.54
N LEU A 285 13.06 -20.31 -19.56
CA LEU A 285 11.61 -20.13 -19.59
C LEU A 285 10.90 -21.48 -19.54
N THR A 286 9.93 -21.59 -18.63
CA THR A 286 8.96 -22.70 -18.58
C THR A 286 7.59 -22.16 -19.00
N GLN A 287 7.00 -22.74 -20.03
CA GLN A 287 5.63 -22.44 -20.43
C GLN A 287 4.66 -23.18 -19.50
N VAL A 288 3.81 -22.45 -18.78
CA VAL A 288 2.88 -23.02 -17.80
C VAL A 288 1.55 -23.37 -18.46
N THR A 289 1.08 -22.49 -19.34
CA THR A 289 -0.20 -22.65 -20.05
C THR A 289 0.02 -22.74 -21.55
N ASN A 290 -0.81 -23.53 -22.23
CA ASN A 290 -0.79 -23.71 -23.67
C ASN A 290 -2.19 -24.08 -24.14
N GLN A 291 -2.96 -23.07 -24.54
CA GLN A 291 -4.36 -23.18 -24.92
C GLN A 291 -4.74 -22.06 -25.91
N PHE A 292 -6.00 -21.97 -26.32
CA PHE A 292 -6.40 -21.01 -27.36
C PHE A 292 -6.79 -19.63 -26.81
N GLY A 293 -7.31 -19.59 -25.58
CA GLY A 293 -7.69 -18.35 -24.91
C GLY A 293 -6.50 -17.52 -24.45
N ILE A 294 -6.81 -16.37 -23.86
CA ILE A 294 -5.85 -15.47 -23.23
C ILE A 294 -5.64 -15.92 -21.79
N ASP A 295 -4.40 -16.24 -21.43
CA ASP A 295 -3.97 -16.43 -20.04
C ASP A 295 -3.01 -15.30 -19.64
N THR A 296 -3.36 -14.56 -18.57
CA THR A 296 -2.59 -13.37 -18.15
C THR A 296 -2.73 -13.08 -16.64
N GLU A 297 -2.00 -12.08 -16.15
CA GLU A 297 -2.06 -11.59 -14.76
C GLU A 297 -1.72 -12.68 -13.73
N PRO A 298 -0.57 -13.37 -13.86
CA PRO A 298 -0.19 -14.40 -12.91
C PRO A 298 0.15 -13.82 -11.54
N THR A 299 -0.25 -14.51 -10.49
CA THR A 299 0.18 -14.26 -9.12
C THR A 299 0.48 -15.58 -8.40
N TRP A 300 1.48 -15.58 -7.53
CA TRP A 300 1.95 -16.78 -6.85
C TRP A 300 1.13 -17.07 -5.59
N SER A 301 0.95 -18.36 -5.29
CA SER A 301 0.72 -18.79 -3.91
C SER A 301 1.97 -18.53 -3.05
N ALA A 302 1.78 -18.35 -1.74
CA ALA A 302 2.87 -18.04 -0.82
C ALA A 302 3.94 -19.16 -0.73
N ASP A 303 3.58 -20.40 -1.05
CA ASP A 303 4.50 -21.55 -1.12
C ASP A 303 5.29 -21.62 -2.43
N GLY A 304 4.98 -20.78 -3.42
CA GLY A 304 5.63 -20.76 -4.74
C GLY A 304 5.32 -21.96 -5.63
N GLY A 305 4.37 -22.82 -5.26
CA GLY A 305 4.00 -24.03 -6.00
C GLY A 305 2.89 -23.82 -7.04
N THR A 306 2.03 -22.83 -6.82
CA THR A 306 0.83 -22.58 -7.63
C THR A 306 0.83 -21.16 -8.19
N LEU A 307 0.38 -21.01 -9.43
CA LEU A 307 0.05 -19.73 -10.04
C LEU A 307 -1.45 -19.60 -10.16
N TYR A 308 -1.99 -18.47 -9.72
CA TYR A 308 -3.35 -18.02 -10.02
C TYR A 308 -3.29 -16.99 -11.14
N PHE A 309 -4.20 -17.04 -12.10
CA PHE A 309 -4.16 -16.17 -13.26
C PHE A 309 -5.55 -15.99 -13.87
N THR A 310 -5.71 -14.92 -14.64
CA THR A 310 -6.93 -14.62 -15.40
C THR A 310 -6.91 -15.42 -16.70
N SER A 311 -8.02 -16.10 -17.01
CA SER A 311 -8.21 -16.82 -18.27
C SER A 311 -9.61 -16.63 -18.83
N ASP A 312 -9.71 -16.43 -20.14
CA ASP A 312 -10.99 -16.38 -20.87
C ASP A 312 -11.37 -17.71 -21.55
N ARG A 313 -10.65 -18.81 -21.28
CA ARG A 313 -10.87 -20.12 -21.95
C ARG A 313 -12.28 -20.69 -21.83
N GLY A 314 -13.03 -20.25 -20.82
CA GLY A 314 -14.44 -20.59 -20.60
C GLY A 314 -15.44 -19.59 -21.20
N GLY A 315 -14.97 -18.67 -22.05
CA GLY A 315 -15.76 -17.63 -22.73
C GLY A 315 -15.60 -16.22 -22.12
N ARG A 316 -15.62 -16.10 -20.79
CA ARG A 316 -15.39 -14.82 -20.09
C ARG A 316 -14.20 -14.94 -19.13
N PRO A 317 -13.46 -13.85 -18.86
CA PRO A 317 -12.36 -13.84 -17.88
C PRO A 317 -12.79 -14.34 -16.51
N GLN A 318 -12.07 -15.34 -16.02
CA GLN A 318 -12.23 -15.99 -14.74
C GLN A 318 -10.87 -16.34 -14.17
N ILE A 319 -10.78 -16.58 -12.87
CA ILE A 319 -9.53 -16.99 -12.24
C ILE A 319 -9.37 -18.49 -12.34
N TYR A 320 -8.18 -18.91 -12.78
CA TYR A 320 -7.73 -20.30 -12.81
C TYR A 320 -6.46 -20.43 -11.98
N GLN A 321 -6.11 -21.67 -11.65
CA GLN A 321 -4.85 -22.01 -11.05
C GLN A 321 -4.16 -23.14 -11.81
N ALA A 322 -2.83 -23.16 -11.78
CA ALA A 322 -2.00 -24.26 -12.30
C ALA A 322 -0.72 -24.40 -11.46
N SER A 323 -0.06 -25.55 -11.53
CA SER A 323 1.29 -25.68 -10.96
C SER A 323 2.24 -24.72 -11.67
N ALA A 324 3.13 -24.09 -10.93
CA ALA A 324 4.20 -23.25 -11.50
C ALA A 324 5.19 -24.03 -12.38
N SER A 325 5.19 -25.36 -12.29
CA SER A 325 5.97 -26.25 -13.18
C SER A 325 5.25 -26.61 -14.49
N GLY A 326 4.02 -26.12 -14.69
CA GLY A 326 3.15 -26.46 -15.81
C GLY A 326 2.14 -27.56 -15.46
N GLY A 327 1.28 -27.87 -16.43
CA GLY A 327 0.24 -28.90 -16.30
C GLY A 327 -1.17 -28.37 -16.52
N GLY A 328 -2.16 -29.20 -16.17
CA GLY A 328 -3.57 -28.84 -16.33
C GLY A 328 -3.99 -27.70 -15.41
N ALA A 329 -4.72 -26.73 -15.96
CA ALA A 329 -5.24 -25.61 -15.20
C ALA A 329 -6.69 -25.85 -14.77
N THR A 330 -7.02 -25.48 -13.53
CA THR A 330 -8.35 -25.67 -12.93
C THR A 330 -8.99 -24.33 -12.58
N ARG A 331 -10.29 -24.18 -12.84
CA ARG A 331 -11.03 -22.94 -12.56
C ARG A 331 -11.24 -22.76 -11.05
N VAL A 332 -11.05 -21.53 -10.57
CA VAL A 332 -11.19 -21.15 -9.15
C VAL A 332 -12.48 -20.36 -8.90
N THR A 333 -12.85 -19.45 -9.80
CA THR A 333 -14.02 -18.57 -9.61
C THR A 333 -15.23 -19.05 -10.41
N PHE A 334 -16.34 -19.31 -9.72
CA PHE A 334 -17.60 -19.78 -10.32
C PHE A 334 -18.77 -18.81 -10.15
N GLN A 335 -18.62 -17.78 -9.31
CA GLN A 335 -19.57 -16.69 -9.14
C GLN A 335 -19.03 -15.42 -9.81
N GLY A 336 -19.93 -14.58 -10.32
CA GLY A 336 -19.59 -13.37 -11.07
C GLY A 336 -19.37 -13.68 -12.56
N SER A 337 -19.81 -12.76 -13.42
CA SER A 337 -19.74 -12.94 -14.88
C SER A 337 -18.34 -12.69 -15.46
N TYR A 338 -17.50 -12.00 -14.70
CA TYR A 338 -16.14 -11.61 -15.06
C TYR A 338 -15.32 -11.51 -13.77
N ASN A 339 -14.17 -12.15 -13.69
CA ASN A 339 -13.21 -12.02 -12.59
C ASN A 339 -11.80 -11.96 -13.17
N ALA A 340 -11.04 -10.91 -12.85
CA ALA A 340 -9.68 -10.70 -13.35
C ALA A 340 -8.76 -10.10 -12.28
N SER A 341 -7.47 -9.91 -12.63
CA SER A 341 -6.42 -9.31 -11.82
C SER A 341 -6.36 -9.89 -10.39
N PRO A 342 -6.12 -11.21 -10.23
CA PRO A 342 -6.17 -11.85 -8.92
C PRO A 342 -4.99 -11.41 -8.04
N THR A 343 -5.27 -11.25 -6.74
CA THR A 343 -4.28 -11.23 -5.67
C THR A 343 -4.68 -12.23 -4.60
N VAL A 344 -3.70 -12.89 -3.97
CA VAL A 344 -3.92 -14.03 -3.07
C VAL A 344 -3.32 -13.71 -1.70
N SER A 345 -4.04 -14.03 -0.62
CA SER A 345 -3.54 -13.87 0.74
C SER A 345 -2.37 -14.81 1.03
N TYR A 346 -1.53 -14.46 2.00
CA TYR A 346 -0.36 -15.26 2.39
C TYR A 346 -0.71 -16.70 2.82
N ASP A 347 -1.93 -16.95 3.28
CA ASP A 347 -2.43 -18.27 3.67
C ASP A 347 -3.16 -19.01 2.52
N GLY A 348 -3.29 -18.39 1.34
CA GLY A 348 -4.00 -18.95 0.19
C GLY A 348 -5.52 -19.04 0.33
N LYS A 349 -6.09 -18.60 1.46
CA LYS A 349 -7.52 -18.78 1.76
C LYS A 349 -8.39 -17.68 1.17
N LYS A 350 -7.86 -16.49 0.93
CA LYS A 350 -8.57 -15.35 0.35
C LYS A 350 -7.98 -14.97 -1.00
N ILE A 351 -8.85 -14.69 -1.95
CA ILE A 351 -8.49 -14.22 -3.29
C ILE A 351 -9.32 -12.97 -3.59
N ALA A 352 -8.67 -11.82 -3.78
CA ALA A 352 -9.34 -10.61 -4.24
C ALA A 352 -9.16 -10.46 -5.75
N VAL A 353 -10.19 -9.95 -6.42
CA VAL A 353 -10.28 -9.83 -7.88
C VAL A 353 -11.00 -8.54 -8.27
N ALA A 354 -10.75 -8.06 -9.47
CA ALA A 354 -11.65 -7.13 -10.14
C ALA A 354 -12.82 -7.94 -10.74
N GLN A 355 -14.02 -7.79 -10.16
CA GLN A 355 -15.24 -8.48 -10.59
C GLN A 355 -16.13 -7.55 -11.42
N GLY A 356 -16.51 -8.01 -12.62
CA GLY A 356 -17.28 -7.23 -13.59
C GLY A 356 -18.73 -7.67 -13.73
N ALA A 357 -19.63 -6.69 -13.82
CA ALA A 357 -21.03 -6.84 -14.17
C ALA A 357 -21.46 -5.68 -15.11
N GLY A 358 -21.42 -5.92 -16.43
CA GLY A 358 -21.65 -4.87 -17.43
C GLY A 358 -20.51 -3.85 -17.44
N ASN A 359 -20.82 -2.57 -17.24
CA ASN A 359 -19.85 -1.48 -17.17
C ASN A 359 -19.40 -1.15 -15.73
N VAL A 360 -19.64 -2.07 -14.80
CA VAL A 360 -19.33 -1.88 -13.38
C VAL A 360 -18.31 -2.92 -12.96
N TYR A 361 -17.15 -2.45 -12.49
CA TYR A 361 -16.04 -3.22 -11.98
C TYR A 361 -15.79 -2.84 -10.53
N ARG A 362 -15.79 -3.85 -9.65
CA ARG A 362 -15.59 -3.71 -8.20
C ARG A 362 -14.55 -4.69 -7.73
N ILE A 363 -13.88 -4.34 -6.64
CA ILE A 363 -13.06 -5.30 -5.91
C ILE A 363 -13.98 -6.22 -5.13
N ALA A 364 -13.89 -7.50 -5.44
CA ALA A 364 -14.60 -8.57 -4.74
C ALA A 364 -13.59 -9.56 -4.17
N MET A 365 -13.96 -10.24 -3.08
CA MET A 365 -13.10 -11.20 -2.41
C MET A 365 -13.82 -12.54 -2.26
N LEU A 366 -13.13 -13.59 -2.68
CA LEU A 366 -13.46 -14.98 -2.42
C LEU A 366 -12.73 -15.43 -1.16
N ASP A 367 -13.47 -15.72 -0.09
CA ASP A 367 -12.96 -16.28 1.16
C ASP A 367 -13.32 -17.76 1.29
N ARG A 368 -12.31 -18.61 1.45
CA ARG A 368 -12.44 -20.07 1.61
C ARG A 368 -12.01 -20.55 2.99
N SER A 369 -11.80 -19.64 3.95
CA SER A 369 -11.25 -19.96 5.26
C SER A 369 -12.18 -20.79 6.16
N LEU A 370 -13.51 -20.71 5.94
CA LEU A 370 -14.54 -21.39 6.73
C LEU A 370 -15.16 -22.61 6.00
N GLY A 371 -14.42 -23.23 5.08
CA GLY A 371 -14.87 -24.40 4.31
C GLY A 371 -15.64 -24.03 3.05
N SER A 372 -16.87 -23.52 3.17
CA SER A 372 -17.65 -23.09 2.00
C SER A 372 -17.16 -21.74 1.48
N PRO A 373 -16.87 -21.60 0.17
CA PRO A 373 -16.44 -20.33 -0.41
C PRO A 373 -17.52 -19.25 -0.26
N ARG A 374 -17.13 -18.07 0.22
CA ARG A 374 -18.01 -16.90 0.38
C ARG A 374 -17.47 -15.72 -0.42
N TRP A 375 -18.37 -15.00 -1.05
CA TRP A 375 -18.04 -13.77 -1.76
C TRP A 375 -18.47 -12.54 -0.97
N SER A 376 -17.59 -11.56 -0.90
CA SER A 376 -17.90 -10.21 -0.41
C SER A 376 -17.44 -9.18 -1.42
N THR A 377 -18.18 -8.07 -1.51
CA THR A 377 -17.75 -6.89 -2.27
C THR A 377 -16.99 -5.97 -1.32
N LEU A 378 -15.75 -5.63 -1.67
CA LEU A 378 -14.89 -4.77 -0.84
C LEU A 378 -14.99 -3.30 -1.25
N SER A 379 -15.28 -2.99 -2.52
CA SER A 379 -15.32 -1.62 -3.01
C SER A 379 -16.68 -1.23 -3.60
N PRO A 380 -17.12 0.04 -3.45
CA PRO A 380 -18.42 0.49 -3.97
C PRO A 380 -18.36 1.06 -5.39
N GLY A 381 -17.16 1.37 -5.91
CA GLY A 381 -16.97 2.08 -7.17
C GLY A 381 -17.41 1.28 -8.40
N SER A 382 -17.34 1.91 -9.57
CA SER A 382 -17.74 1.29 -10.83
C SER A 382 -16.59 0.99 -11.79
N LEU A 383 -15.40 1.49 -11.48
CA LEU A 383 -14.17 1.31 -12.26
C LEU A 383 -13.02 1.06 -11.29
N ASP A 384 -13.20 0.07 -10.43
CA ASP A 384 -12.21 -0.33 -9.44
C ASP A 384 -11.44 -1.55 -9.95
N GLU A 385 -10.12 -1.48 -9.90
CA GLU A 385 -9.23 -2.45 -10.54
C GLU A 385 -7.91 -2.67 -9.78
N SER A 386 -7.15 -3.67 -10.23
CA SER A 386 -5.78 -3.98 -9.77
C SER A 386 -5.65 -4.12 -8.24
N PRO A 387 -6.40 -5.04 -7.60
CA PRO A 387 -6.27 -5.27 -6.17
C PRO A 387 -4.90 -5.86 -5.80
N SER A 388 -4.36 -5.45 -4.65
CA SER A 388 -3.12 -5.97 -4.08
C SER A 388 -3.25 -6.13 -2.57
N PHE A 389 -3.09 -7.35 -2.05
CA PHE A 389 -3.07 -7.60 -0.61
C PHE A 389 -1.85 -6.97 0.07
N ALA A 390 -2.06 -6.41 1.26
CA ALA A 390 -0.99 -6.21 2.24
C ALA A 390 -0.39 -7.57 2.65
N PRO A 391 0.88 -7.62 3.10
CA PRO A 391 1.55 -8.89 3.40
C PRO A 391 0.91 -9.70 4.55
N ASN A 392 0.15 -9.05 5.42
CA ASN A 392 -0.64 -9.70 6.48
C ASN A 392 -2.09 -10.02 6.06
N ALA A 393 -2.44 -9.82 4.78
CA ALA A 393 -3.77 -9.98 4.20
C ALA A 393 -4.92 -9.25 4.94
N SER A 394 -4.62 -8.25 5.78
CA SER A 394 -5.66 -7.49 6.50
C SER A 394 -6.24 -6.35 5.67
N MET A 395 -5.51 -5.89 4.65
CA MET A 395 -5.89 -4.80 3.75
C MET A 395 -5.69 -5.20 2.29
N VAL A 396 -6.47 -4.58 1.41
CA VAL A 396 -6.36 -4.65 -0.05
C VAL A 396 -6.24 -3.22 -0.58
N LEU A 397 -5.13 -2.93 -1.25
CA LEU A 397 -4.93 -1.70 -2.02
C LEU A 397 -5.51 -1.89 -3.42
N TYR A 398 -6.16 -0.88 -3.98
CA TYR A 398 -6.71 -0.94 -5.33
C TYR A 398 -6.78 0.46 -5.97
N ALA A 399 -6.85 0.48 -7.30
CA ALA A 399 -7.08 1.70 -8.06
C ALA A 399 -8.57 1.91 -8.30
N ALA A 400 -9.02 3.16 -8.22
CA ALA A 400 -10.40 3.55 -8.46
C ALA A 400 -10.45 4.84 -9.28
N ARG A 401 -11.65 5.22 -9.73
CA ARG A 401 -11.86 6.47 -10.47
C ARG A 401 -12.81 7.42 -9.75
N GLU A 402 -12.33 8.63 -9.49
CA GLU A 402 -13.13 9.76 -9.02
C GLU A 402 -13.28 10.78 -10.15
N GLY A 403 -14.42 10.74 -10.82
CA GLY A 403 -14.68 11.55 -12.01
C GLY A 403 -13.70 11.23 -13.15
N ARG A 404 -12.72 12.11 -13.38
CA ARG A 404 -11.67 11.94 -14.41
C ARG A 404 -10.30 11.55 -13.86
N ARG A 405 -10.15 11.48 -12.54
CA ARG A 405 -8.87 11.16 -11.90
C ARG A 405 -8.89 9.73 -11.37
N GLY A 406 -7.83 8.98 -11.62
CA GLY A 406 -7.54 7.75 -10.89
C GLY A 406 -6.95 8.08 -9.53
N VAL A 407 -7.38 7.32 -8.53
CA VAL A 407 -7.02 7.45 -7.13
C VAL A 407 -6.74 6.07 -6.55
N LEU A 408 -6.05 6.01 -5.42
CA LEU A 408 -5.85 4.75 -4.70
C LEU A 408 -6.69 4.71 -3.44
N TYR A 409 -7.20 3.52 -3.17
CA TYR A 409 -7.90 3.19 -1.95
C TYR A 409 -7.27 1.97 -1.30
N ALA A 410 -7.19 1.99 0.03
CA ALA A 410 -6.94 0.80 0.83
C ALA A 410 -8.23 0.42 1.56
N VAL A 411 -8.65 -0.84 1.47
CA VAL A 411 -9.83 -1.36 2.16
C VAL A 411 -9.46 -2.58 2.99
N SER A 412 -9.97 -2.65 4.20
CA SER A 412 -9.86 -3.84 5.06
C SER A 412 -10.46 -5.08 4.39
N ALA A 413 -9.87 -6.25 4.62
CA ALA A 413 -10.36 -7.50 4.04
C ALA A 413 -11.77 -7.89 4.54
N ASP A 414 -12.22 -7.34 5.66
CA ASP A 414 -13.59 -7.49 6.16
C ASP A 414 -14.56 -6.39 5.67
N ALA A 415 -14.09 -5.50 4.77
CA ALA A 415 -14.81 -4.38 4.17
C ALA A 415 -15.36 -3.33 5.16
N ARG A 416 -14.82 -3.24 6.38
CA ARG A 416 -15.34 -2.34 7.42
C ARG A 416 -14.74 -0.95 7.42
N VAL A 417 -13.48 -0.85 7.02
CA VAL A 417 -12.76 0.41 6.88
C VAL A 417 -12.17 0.51 5.49
N ARG A 418 -12.34 1.70 4.92
CA ARG A 418 -11.77 2.09 3.64
C ARG A 418 -11.11 3.44 3.81
N GLN A 419 -9.97 3.63 3.16
CA GLN A 419 -9.22 4.87 3.20
C GLN A 419 -8.83 5.28 1.79
N ARG A 420 -9.04 6.55 1.49
CA ARG A 420 -8.49 7.18 0.29
C ARG A 420 -7.05 7.61 0.56
N LEU A 421 -6.11 7.17 -0.29
CA LEU A 421 -4.72 7.60 -0.18
C LEU A 421 -4.53 8.93 -0.89
N VAL A 422 -4.02 9.92 -0.16
CA VAL A 422 -3.71 11.25 -0.70
C VAL A 422 -2.31 11.20 -1.30
N LEU A 423 -2.23 11.10 -2.62
CA LEU A 423 -0.97 11.02 -3.36
C LEU A 423 -0.76 12.31 -4.15
N ALA A 424 0.50 12.73 -4.28
CA ALA A 424 0.87 13.96 -4.98
C ALA A 424 0.62 13.82 -6.50
N ASP A 425 -0.22 14.71 -7.01
CA ASP A 425 -0.52 15.07 -8.41
C ASP A 425 -0.57 13.96 -9.48
N GLY A 426 -1.65 14.01 -10.28
CA GLY A 426 -1.84 13.17 -11.46
C GLY A 426 -2.87 12.06 -11.28
N ASP A 427 -3.07 11.31 -12.35
CA ASP A 427 -3.93 10.15 -12.41
C ASP A 427 -3.16 8.93 -11.90
N VAL A 428 -3.59 8.33 -10.79
CA VAL A 428 -2.90 7.22 -10.12
C VAL A 428 -3.54 5.88 -10.47
N ARG A 429 -2.69 4.87 -10.74
CA ARG A 429 -3.11 3.53 -11.20
C ARG A 429 -2.07 2.47 -10.87
N GLU A 430 -2.38 1.21 -11.20
CA GLU A 430 -1.46 0.07 -11.15
C GLU A 430 -0.77 -0.11 -9.78
N PRO A 431 -1.52 -0.15 -8.66
CA PRO A 431 -0.91 -0.26 -7.35
C PRO A 431 -0.37 -1.66 -7.05
N ALA A 432 0.69 -1.72 -6.26
CA ALA A 432 1.20 -2.95 -5.68
C ALA A 432 1.66 -2.71 -4.23
N TRP A 433 1.11 -3.47 -3.30
CA TRP A 433 1.53 -3.45 -1.89
C TRP A 433 2.83 -4.25 -1.73
N GLY A 434 3.83 -3.63 -1.13
CA GLY A 434 5.14 -4.24 -0.90
C GLY A 434 5.17 -5.23 0.27
N PRO A 435 6.21 -6.07 0.33
CA PRO A 435 6.40 -7.01 1.42
C PRO A 435 6.74 -6.28 2.72
N TYR A 436 6.86 -7.07 3.79
CA TYR A 436 7.46 -6.59 5.03
C TYR A 436 8.88 -6.06 4.79
N ARG A 437 9.21 -4.93 5.41
CA ARG A 437 10.58 -4.42 5.45
C ARG A 437 11.40 -5.26 6.44
N GLN A 438 12.66 -5.50 6.08
CA GLN A 438 13.65 -6.07 7.00
C GLN A 438 14.35 -4.92 7.74
N GLN A 439 14.47 -5.04 9.06
CA GLN A 439 15.34 -4.17 9.85
C GLN A 439 16.79 -4.46 9.44
N ARG A 440 17.55 -3.41 9.13
CA ARG A 440 18.97 -3.50 8.78
C ARG A 440 19.83 -3.19 9.99
#